data_AF-A0A957UYZ4-F1
#
_entry.id   AF-A0A957UYZ4-F1
#
_cell.length_a   1.000
_cell.length_b   1.000
_cell.length_c   1.000
_cell.angle_alpha   90.00
_cell.angle_beta   90.00
_cell.angle_gamma   90.00
#
_symmetry.space_group_name_H-M   'P 1'
#
loop_
_entity.id
_entity.type
_entity.pdbx_description
1 polymer ?
#
loop_
_entity_poly.entity_id
_entity_poly.type
_entity_poly.pdbx_seq_one_letter_code
_entity_poly.pdbx_strand_id
1 'polypeptide(L)' 'MTSFVTASARGRLLRTRLAPFANQAGDLRGYVVTLQDMSEGIERSSRRDALLQTLTERMRAAVGSIRAAIEAVESF' A
#
# COMPACT_ATOMS: atom_id res chain seq x y z
N MET A 1 -7.14 -1.20 22.72
CA MET A 1 -7.48 -2.03 21.55
C MET A 1 -6.22 -2.16 20.70
N THR A 2 -5.75 -3.37 20.46
CA THR A 2 -4.47 -3.59 19.77
C THR A 2 -4.74 -4.04 18.35
N SER A 3 -4.10 -3.41 17.37
CA SER A 3 -4.17 -3.81 15.96
C SER A 3 -2.76 -4.01 15.43
N PHE A 4 -2.56 -5.08 14.68
CA PHE A 4 -1.30 -5.35 14.00
C PHE A 4 -1.55 -5.99 12.64
N VAL A 5 -0.55 -5.93 11.77
CA VAL A 5 -0.55 -6.61 10.48
C VAL A 5 0.39 -7.79 10.55
N THR A 6 -0.05 -8.95 10.08
CA THR A 6 0.75 -10.16 10.04
C THR A 6 0.56 -10.90 8.72
N ALA A 7 1.54 -11.70 8.32
CA ALA A 7 1.44 -12.57 7.16
C ALA A 7 0.83 -13.92 7.58
N SER A 8 -0.17 -14.39 6.84
CA SER A 8 -0.69 -15.75 6.98
C SER A 8 0.26 -16.78 6.36
N ALA A 9 0.09 -18.06 6.71
CA ALA A 9 0.85 -19.16 6.13
C ALA A 9 0.75 -19.28 4.60
N ARG A 10 -0.24 -18.63 3.98
CA ARG A 10 -0.44 -18.56 2.52
C ARG A 10 0.07 -17.25 1.90
N GLY A 11 0.86 -16.46 2.63
CA GLY A 11 1.43 -15.20 2.14
C GLY A 11 0.47 -14.00 2.10
N ARG A 12 -0.78 -14.16 2.53
CA ARG A 12 -1.76 -13.05 2.60
C ARG A 12 -1.48 -12.14 3.78
N LEU A 13 -1.70 -10.83 3.60
CA LEU A 13 -1.58 -9.84 4.67
C LEU A 13 -2.90 -9.74 5.43
N LEU A 14 -2.86 -9.99 6.73
CA LEU A 14 -4.00 -9.95 7.61
C LEU A 14 -3.87 -8.79 8.61
N ARG A 15 -4.89 -7.94 8.70
CA ARG A 15 -5.05 -7.05 9.84
C ARG A 15 -5.78 -7.78 10.95
N THR A 16 -5.09 -7.95 12.06
CA THR A 16 -5.63 -8.56 13.27
C THR A 16 -5.97 -7.45 14.25
N ARG A 17 -7.21 -7.46 14.76
CA ARG A 17 -7.63 -6.60 15.87
C ARG A 17 -7.98 -7.46 17.07
N LEU A 18 -7.40 -7.12 18.22
CA LEU A 18 -7.61 -7.76 19.51
C LEU A 18 -8.32 -6.79 20.45
N ALA A 19 -9.45 -7.23 21.00
CA ALA A 19 -10.19 -6.49 22.01
C ALA A 19 -10.52 -7.42 23.19
N PRO A 20 -10.16 -7.07 24.43
CA PRO A 20 -10.69 -7.78 25.60
C PRO A 20 -12.18 -7.49 25.74
N PHE A 21 -12.94 -8.46 26.24
CA PHE A 21 -14.30 -8.22 26.72
C PHE A 21 -14.44 -8.69 28.17
N ALA A 22 -15.25 -7.95 28.92
CA ALA A 22 -15.49 -8.20 30.33
C ALA A 22 -16.96 -8.61 30.56
N ASN A 23 -17.23 -9.27 31.67
CA ASN A 23 -18.61 -9.45 32.15
C ASN A 23 -19.17 -8.13 32.70
N GLN A 24 -20.44 -8.12 33.12
CA GLN A 24 -21.05 -6.93 33.71
C GLN A 24 -20.38 -6.48 35.02
N ALA A 25 -19.64 -7.36 35.69
CA ALA A 25 -18.86 -7.05 36.90
C ALA A 25 -17.49 -6.42 36.60
N GLY A 26 -17.09 -6.31 35.32
CA GLY A 26 -15.81 -5.75 34.90
C GLY A 26 -14.66 -6.76 34.86
N ASP A 27 -14.90 -8.04 35.17
CA ASP A 27 -13.88 -9.08 35.09
C ASP A 27 -13.58 -9.43 33.65
N LEU A 28 -12.28 -9.51 33.30
CA LEU A 28 -11.84 -9.98 31.99
C LEU A 28 -12.32 -11.40 31.74
N ARG A 29 -13.18 -11.59 30.73
CA ARG A 29 -13.72 -12.92 30.35
C ARG A 29 -13.01 -13.53 29.15
N GLY A 30 -12.35 -12.70 28.35
CA GLY A 30 -11.57 -13.18 27.22
C GLY A 30 -11.29 -12.08 26.21
N TYR A 31 -10.98 -12.51 25.00
CA TYR A 31 -10.63 -11.63 23.90
C TYR A 31 -11.40 -12.00 22.63
N VAL A 32 -11.79 -10.98 21.89
CA VAL A 32 -12.28 -11.10 20.53
C VAL A 32 -11.13 -10.78 19.58
N VAL A 33 -10.91 -11.68 18.62
CA VAL A 33 -9.95 -11.49 17.54
C VAL A 33 -10.71 -11.42 16.23
N THR A 34 -10.54 -10.32 15.50
CA THR A 34 -11.04 -10.22 14.12
C THR A 34 -9.86 -10.20 13.16
N LEU A 35 -9.96 -10.99 12.09
CA LEU A 35 -8.99 -11.05 11.01
C LEU A 35 -9.61 -10.46 9.75
N GLN A 36 -8.92 -9.51 9.14
CA GLN A 36 -9.32 -8.91 7.87
C GLN A 36 -8.20 -9.11 6.85
N ASP A 37 -8.52 -9.72 5.70
CA ASP A 37 -7.59 -9.80 4.58
C ASP A 37 -7.43 -8.40 3.95
N MET A 38 -6.20 -7.93 3.88
CA MET A 38 -5.84 -6.63 3.28
C MET A 38 -5.02 -6.77 2.00
N SER A 39 -4.80 -8.00 1.52
CA SER A 39 -3.92 -8.29 0.39
C SER A 39 -4.33 -7.53 -0.86
N GLU A 40 -5.62 -7.54 -1.21
CA GLU A 40 -6.16 -6.87 -2.40
C GLU A 40 -5.98 -5.33 -2.35
N GLY A 41 -6.24 -4.71 -1.19
CA GLY A 41 -6.13 -3.27 -1.04
C GLY A 41 -4.68 -2.77 -1.13
N ILE A 42 -3.75 -3.51 -0.53
CA ILE A 42 -2.32 -3.20 -0.56
C ILE A 42 -1.76 -3.42 -1.97
N GLU A 43 -2.08 -4.55 -2.60
CA GLU A 43 -1.64 -4.87 -3.97
C GLU A 43 -2.16 -3.83 -4.98
N ARG A 44 -3.40 -3.39 -4.83
CA ARG A 44 -3.99 -2.35 -5.68
C ARG A 44 -3.31 -0.99 -5.50
N SER A 45 -2.97 -0.60 -4.27
CA SER A 45 -2.23 0.65 -4.01
C SER A 45 -0.83 0.58 -4.62
N SER A 46 -0.10 -0.51 -4.35
CA SER A 46 1.26 -0.70 -4.88
C SER A 46 1.29 -0.73 -6.41
N ARG A 47 0.31 -1.38 -7.04
CA ARG A 47 0.19 -1.39 -8.51
C ARG A 47 -0.08 0.00 -9.08
N ARG A 48 -0.97 0.78 -8.45
CA ARG A 48 -1.25 2.15 -8.88
C ARG A 48 0.02 3.02 -8.78
N ASP A 49 0.71 2.94 -7.65
CA ASP A 49 1.88 3.77 -7.40
C ASP A 49 3.01 3.42 -8.37
N ALA A 50 3.20 2.13 -8.69
CA ALA A 50 4.11 1.67 -9.73
C ALA A 50 3.77 2.24 -11.12
N LEU A 51 2.49 2.22 -11.52
CA LEU A 51 2.05 2.79 -12.80
C LEU A 51 2.29 4.31 -12.88
N LEU A 52 2.03 5.04 -11.80
CA LEU A 52 2.27 6.48 -11.73
C LEU A 52 3.76 6.82 -11.81
N GLN A 53 4.60 6.04 -11.14
CA GLN A 53 6.05 6.18 -11.21
C GLN A 53 6.55 5.99 -12.65
N THR A 54 6.16 4.89 -13.31
CA THR A 54 6.53 4.62 -14.69
C THR A 54 6.05 5.71 -15.65
N LEU A 55 4.81 6.20 -15.47
CA LEU A 55 4.29 7.30 -16.28
C LEU A 55 5.13 8.57 -16.11
N THR A 56 5.51 8.90 -14.87
CA THR A 56 6.33 10.08 -14.56
C THR A 56 7.71 9.99 -15.19
N GLU A 57 8.38 8.84 -15.05
CA GLU A 57 9.70 8.60 -15.64
C GLU A 57 9.65 8.72 -17.17
N ARG A 58 8.64 8.13 -17.80
CA ARG A 58 8.46 8.19 -19.26
C ARG A 58 8.16 9.60 -19.74
N MET A 59 7.33 10.36 -19.03
CA MET A 59 7.07 11.76 -19.38
C MET A 59 8.34 12.62 -19.26
N ARG A 60 9.13 12.44 -18.20
CA ARG A 60 10.42 13.16 -18.05
C ARG A 60 11.38 12.82 -19.19
N ALA A 61 11.47 11.54 -19.57
CA ALA A 61 12.28 11.11 -20.70
C ALA A 61 11.82 11.73 -22.02
N ALA A 62 10.50 11.73 -22.28
CA ALA A 62 9.93 12.32 -23.49
C ALA A 62 10.20 13.82 -23.58
N VAL A 63 9.99 14.56 -22.49
CA VAL A 63 10.29 16.01 -22.42
C VAL A 63 11.78 16.27 -22.61
N GLY A 64 12.65 15.46 -22.00
CA GLY A 64 14.10 15.57 -22.19
C GLY A 64 14.52 15.34 -23.65
N SER A 65 13.92 14.35 -24.32
CA SER A 65 14.17 14.08 -25.73
C SER A 65 13.70 15.23 -26.63
N ILE A 66 12.52 15.80 -26.36
CA ILE A 66 12.01 16.97 -27.10
C ILE A 66 12.95 18.16 -26.91
N ARG A 67 13.38 18.42 -25.68
CA ARG A 67 14.31 19.53 -25.38
C ARG A 67 15.64 19.36 -26.13
N ALA A 68 16.23 18.17 -26.09
CA ALA A 68 17.47 17.88 -26.81
C ALA A 68 17.32 18.07 -28.33
N ALA A 69 16.17 17.73 -28.90
CA ALA A 69 15.89 17.96 -30.32
C ALA A 69 15.78 19.45 -30.65
N ILE A 70 15.15 20.25 -29.77
CA ILE A 70 15.09 21.71 -29.92
C ILE A 70 16.49 22.33 -29.83
N GLU A 71 17.26 21.96 -28.80
CA GLU A 71 18.64 22.42 -28.61
C GLU A 71 19.52 22.09 -29.83
N ALA A 72 19.34 20.91 -30.44
CA ALA A 72 20.05 20.53 -31.65
C ALA A 72 19.69 21.41 -32.86
N VAL A 73 18.43 21.83 -32.99
CA VAL A 73 17.99 22.74 -34.08
C VAL A 73 18.48 24.16 -33.86
N GLU A 74 18.49 24.66 -32.62
CA GLU A 74 18.99 26.00 -32.28
C GLU A 74 20.51 26.15 -32.43
N SER A 75 21.27 25.05 -32.39
CA SER A 75 22.73 25.09 -32.55
C SER A 75 23.20 25.07 -34.01
N PHE A 76 22.30 24.96 -34.98
CA PHE A 76 22.59 25.07 -36.42
C PHE A 76 22.40 26.51 -36.91
#